data_AF-A0A7Y4WFT4-F1
#
_entry.id   AF-A0A7Y4WFT4-F1
#
_cell.length_a   1.000
_cell.length_b   1.000
_cell.length_c   1.000
_cell.angle_alpha   90.00
_cell.angle_beta   90.00
_cell.angle_gamma   90.00
#
_symmetry.space_group_name_H-M   'P 1'
#
loop_
_entity.id
_entity.type
_entity.pdbx_description
1 polymer ?
#
loop_
_entity_poly.entity_id
_entity_poly.type
_entity_poly.pdbx_seq_one_letter_code
_entity_poly.pdbx_strand_id
1 'polypeptide(L)'
;MSPEMRFDVEFGTQRSEARRKSKASMRILIVGDMMGASAAQAPPVDRRPVVGINVDTFDDVFARFTPSVALPALGQRAPLAFEALDDFHPDRLFEKAEIFDRLRSLRQRLQNPSTFGAAADELRSE
;
A
#
# COMPACT_ATOMS: atom_id res chain seq x y z
N MET A 1 -82.02 3.86 17.10
CA MET A 1 -80.97 4.59 16.38
C MET A 1 -79.76 4.63 17.29
N SER A 2 -78.80 3.72 17.09
CA SER A 2 -77.55 3.72 17.85
C SER A 2 -76.53 4.58 17.11
N PRO A 3 -75.76 5.45 17.77
CA PRO A 3 -74.76 6.25 17.09
C PRO A 3 -73.55 5.38 16.75
N GLU A 4 -73.17 5.34 15.47
CA GLU A 4 -71.89 4.76 15.07
C GLU A 4 -70.76 5.69 15.50
N MET A 5 -69.80 5.15 16.26
CA MET A 5 -68.62 5.88 16.70
C MET A 5 -67.47 5.54 15.76
N ARG A 6 -67.04 6.53 14.97
CA ARG A 6 -65.97 6.37 13.99
C ARG A 6 -64.67 6.90 14.58
N PHE A 7 -63.68 6.01 14.69
CA PHE A 7 -62.34 6.34 15.12
C PHE A 7 -61.43 6.47 13.90
N ASP A 8 -60.60 7.50 13.91
CA ASP A 8 -59.51 7.65 12.96
C ASP A 8 -58.20 7.61 13.75
N VAL A 9 -57.25 6.80 13.29
CA VAL A 9 -55.96 6.57 13.97
C VAL A 9 -54.86 6.91 13.00
N GLU A 10 -54.30 8.11 13.16
CA GLU A 10 -53.05 8.49 12.51
C GLU A 10 -51.88 8.21 13.44
N PHE A 11 -50.96 7.35 12.97
CA PHE A 11 -49.68 7.13 13.63
C PHE A 11 -48.78 8.34 13.39
N GLY A 12 -48.85 9.33 14.27
CA GLY A 12 -47.89 10.42 14.30
C GLY A 12 -46.49 9.87 14.57
N THR A 13 -45.54 10.09 13.66
CA THR A 13 -44.13 9.90 13.98
C THR A 13 -43.76 10.97 15.00
N GLN A 14 -43.72 10.59 16.28
CA GLN A 14 -43.16 11.45 17.31
C GLN A 14 -41.71 11.73 16.89
N ARG A 15 -41.44 12.91 16.32
CA ARG A 15 -40.08 13.41 16.17
C ARG A 15 -39.60 13.66 17.58
N SER A 16 -38.99 12.65 18.18
CA SER A 16 -38.18 12.88 19.35
C SER A 16 -37.10 13.87 18.94
N GLU A 17 -37.11 15.05 19.55
CA GLU A 17 -35.93 15.92 19.64
C GLU A 17 -34.87 15.28 20.56
N ALA A 18 -34.76 13.95 20.54
CA ALA A 18 -33.51 13.31 20.86
C ALA A 18 -32.56 13.78 19.76
N ARG A 19 -31.86 14.90 20.03
CA ARG A 19 -30.66 15.31 19.30
C ARG A 19 -29.91 14.02 19.05
N ARG A 20 -29.97 13.51 17.80
CA ARG A 20 -29.29 12.26 17.45
C ARG A 20 -27.87 12.51 17.90
N LYS A 21 -27.46 11.84 18.98
CA LYS A 21 -26.12 11.98 19.53
C LYS A 21 -25.27 11.47 18.40
N SER A 22 -24.66 12.37 17.62
CA SER A 22 -23.85 12.00 16.47
C SER A 22 -22.86 10.99 17.03
N LYS A 23 -22.94 9.72 16.61
CA LYS A 23 -22.00 8.69 17.05
C LYS A 23 -20.63 9.28 16.77
N ALA A 24 -19.92 9.67 17.82
CA ALA A 24 -18.58 10.21 17.66
C ALA A 24 -17.77 9.07 17.04
N SER A 25 -17.34 9.26 15.78
CA SER A 25 -16.53 8.28 15.08
C SER A 25 -15.20 8.16 15.82
N MET A 26 -14.83 6.95 16.23
CA MET A 26 -13.50 6.67 16.75
C MET A 26 -12.49 6.94 15.63
N ARG A 27 -11.47 7.74 15.92
CA ARG A 27 -10.35 8.03 15.01
C ARG A 27 -9.07 7.55 15.66
N ILE A 28 -8.24 6.84 14.90
CA ILE A 28 -6.94 6.34 15.35
C ILE A 28 -5.86 7.07 14.54
N LEU A 29 -4.88 7.64 15.24
CA LEU A 29 -3.70 8.21 14.62
C LEU A 29 -2.56 7.18 14.70
N ILE A 30 -2.02 6.81 13.55
CA ILE A 30 -0.83 5.96 13.44
C ILE A 30 0.34 6.85 13.06
N VAL A 31 1.43 6.78 13.84
CA VAL A 31 2.65 7.55 13.60
C VAL A 31 3.81 6.57 13.49
N GLY A 32 4.59 6.70 12.42
CA GLY A 32 5.76 5.87 12.17
C GLY A 32 6.51 6.35 10.93
N ASP A 33 7.69 5.78 10.70
CA ASP A 33 8.40 5.96 9.43
C ASP A 33 7.78 5.03 8.38
N MET A 34 7.18 5.65 7.35
CA MET A 34 6.54 4.96 6.23
C MET A 34 7.30 5.20 4.92
N MET A 35 8.38 5.99 4.92
CA MET A 35 9.09 6.42 3.70
C MET A 35 10.48 5.78 3.58
N GLY A 36 11.07 5.33 4.69
CA GLY A 36 12.37 4.67 4.70
C GLY A 36 13.47 5.56 4.15
N ALA A 37 14.17 5.12 3.10
CA ALA A 37 15.21 5.92 2.45
C ALA A 37 14.69 7.24 1.84
N SER A 38 13.39 7.31 1.50
CA SER A 38 12.75 8.55 1.03
C SER A 38 12.46 9.54 2.16
N ALA A 39 12.60 9.16 3.43
CA ALA A 39 12.22 10.01 4.57
C ALA A 39 13.01 11.33 4.65
N ALA A 40 14.21 11.38 4.07
CA ALA A 40 15.02 12.59 3.96
C ALA A 40 14.35 13.71 3.13
N GLN A 41 13.40 13.35 2.26
CA GLN A 41 12.67 14.30 1.41
C GLN A 41 11.43 14.88 2.11
N ALA A 42 11.08 14.34 3.28
CA ALA A 42 9.86 14.72 3.97
C ALA A 42 10.00 16.08 4.68
N PRO A 43 8.95 16.91 4.68
CA PRO A 43 8.99 18.19 5.37
C PRO A 43 9.14 18.01 6.90
N PRO A 44 9.50 19.07 7.63
CA PRO A 44 9.45 19.08 9.10
C PRO A 44 8.10 18.62 9.66
N VAL A 45 8.09 18.01 10.85
CA VAL A 45 6.91 17.35 11.44
C VAL A 45 5.73 18.31 11.62
N ASP A 46 5.99 19.57 12.00
CA ASP A 46 4.99 20.63 12.17
C ASP A 46 4.30 21.02 10.84
N ARG A 47 4.88 20.67 9.70
CA ARG A 47 4.35 20.92 8.36
C ARG A 47 3.78 19.66 7.69
N ARG A 48 3.79 18.51 8.37
CA ARG A 48 3.22 17.25 7.84
C ARG A 48 1.71 17.21 8.08
N PRO A 49 0.88 17.12 7.04
CA PRO A 49 -0.56 16.95 7.23
C PRO A 49 -0.88 15.54 7.73
N VAL A 50 -1.91 15.43 8.58
CA VAL A 50 -2.52 14.13 8.89
C VAL A 50 -3.24 13.65 7.63
N VAL A 51 -2.91 12.44 7.18
CA VAL A 51 -3.50 11.85 5.97
C VAL A 51 -4.56 10.85 6.39
N GLY A 52 -5.80 11.08 5.95
CA GLY A 52 -6.87 10.09 6.10
C GLY A 52 -6.66 8.95 5.12
N ILE A 53 -6.84 7.72 5.58
CA ILE A 53 -6.72 6.52 4.76
C ILE A 53 -7.93 5.61 4.99
N ASN A 54 -8.44 5.04 3.91
CA ASN A 54 -9.41 3.95 3.92
C ASN A 54 -9.03 2.94 2.82
N VAL A 55 -9.86 1.93 2.62
CA VAL A 55 -9.61 0.88 1.60
C VAL A 55 -9.62 1.42 0.17
N ASP A 56 -10.31 2.53 -0.09
CA ASP A 56 -10.44 3.13 -1.41
C ASP A 56 -9.30 4.10 -1.73
N THR A 57 -8.69 4.73 -0.71
CA THR A 57 -7.60 5.72 -0.87
C THR A 57 -6.23 5.17 -0.51
N PHE A 58 -6.12 3.87 -0.20
CA PHE A 58 -4.87 3.28 0.28
C PHE A 58 -3.75 3.42 -0.75
N ASP A 59 -3.99 3.04 -2.00
CA ASP A 59 -2.98 3.03 -3.05
C ASP A 59 -2.48 4.45 -3.38
N ASP A 60 -3.38 5.43 -3.46
CA ASP A 60 -3.03 6.83 -3.66
C ASP A 60 -2.15 7.38 -2.53
N VAL A 61 -2.51 7.05 -1.28
CA VAL A 61 -1.73 7.46 -0.12
C VAL A 61 -0.38 6.77 -0.12
N PHE A 62 -0.33 5.47 -0.38
CA PHE A 62 0.91 4.68 -0.43
C PHE A 62 1.87 5.23 -1.49
N ALA A 63 1.39 5.43 -2.72
CA ALA A 63 2.17 6.00 -3.81
C ALA A 63 2.73 7.40 -3.46
N ARG A 64 1.95 8.24 -2.76
CA ARG A 64 2.39 9.59 -2.36
C ARG A 64 3.51 9.58 -1.32
N PHE A 65 3.60 8.53 -0.49
CA PHE A 65 4.68 8.40 0.48
C PHE A 65 5.98 7.93 -0.20
N THR A 66 5.90 7.35 -1.42
CA THR A 66 7.05 6.80 -2.15
C THR A 66 8.00 5.99 -1.26
N PRO A 67 7.51 4.95 -0.56
CA PRO A 67 8.35 4.16 0.33
C PRO A 67 9.55 3.62 -0.41
N SER A 68 10.73 3.70 0.19
CA SER A 68 11.92 3.12 -0.41
C SER A 68 12.89 2.56 0.61
N VAL A 69 13.72 1.60 0.18
CA VAL A 69 14.76 0.99 1.01
C VAL A 69 16.11 1.04 0.30
N ALA A 70 17.14 1.52 1.00
CA ALA A 70 18.51 1.50 0.51
C ALA A 70 19.24 0.26 1.06
N LEU A 71 19.78 -0.57 0.17
CA LEU A 71 20.45 -1.82 0.52
C LEU A 71 21.88 -1.88 -0.05
N PRO A 72 22.76 -0.92 0.29
CA PRO A 72 24.11 -0.85 -0.27
C PRO A 72 24.96 -2.09 0.06
N ALA A 73 24.72 -2.71 1.23
CA ALA A 73 25.40 -3.93 1.64
C ALA A 73 25.10 -5.15 0.75
N LEU A 74 24.00 -5.11 0.00
CA LEU A 74 23.63 -6.15 -0.96
C LEU A 74 24.09 -5.81 -2.39
N GLY A 75 24.84 -4.72 -2.57
CA GLY A 75 25.31 -4.27 -3.88
C GLY A 75 24.29 -3.45 -4.67
N GLN A 76 23.15 -3.08 -4.05
CA GLN A 76 22.15 -2.24 -4.68
C GLN A 76 22.62 -0.77 -4.69
N ARG A 77 22.72 -0.16 -5.87
CA ARG A 77 23.28 1.19 -6.02
C ARG A 77 22.24 2.27 -5.76
N ALA A 78 21.01 2.02 -6.17
CA ALA A 78 19.86 2.90 -5.95
C ALA A 78 18.88 2.29 -4.94
N PRO A 79 18.14 3.11 -4.17
CA PRO A 79 17.06 2.62 -3.32
C PRO A 79 16.00 1.88 -4.15
N LEU A 80 15.48 0.77 -3.61
CA LEU A 80 14.29 0.13 -4.15
C LEU A 80 13.06 0.95 -3.75
N ALA A 81 12.34 1.51 -4.71
CA ALA A 81 11.10 2.24 -4.49
C ALA A 81 9.88 1.34 -4.72
N PHE A 82 8.82 1.56 -3.95
CA PHE A 82 7.56 0.83 -4.01
C PHE A 82 6.44 1.78 -4.43
N GLU A 83 5.71 1.42 -5.48
CA GLU A 83 4.60 2.20 -6.01
C GLU A 83 3.25 1.63 -5.56
N ALA A 84 3.19 0.31 -5.35
CA ALA A 84 2.01 -0.40 -4.89
C ALA A 84 2.38 -1.52 -3.89
N LEU A 85 1.40 -2.02 -3.16
CA LEU A 85 1.62 -3.14 -2.22
C LEU A 85 2.12 -4.41 -2.92
N ASP A 86 1.70 -4.63 -4.16
CA ASP A 86 2.14 -5.77 -4.97
C ASP A 86 3.64 -5.75 -5.27
N ASP A 87 4.31 -4.60 -5.16
CA ASP A 87 5.76 -4.50 -5.34
C ASP A 87 6.56 -5.21 -4.26
N PHE A 88 5.93 -5.53 -3.12
CA PHE A 88 6.54 -6.38 -2.10
C PHE A 88 6.51 -7.87 -2.45
N HIS A 89 5.85 -8.27 -3.55
CA HIS A 89 5.86 -9.64 -4.00
C HIS A 89 7.28 -10.08 -4.38
N PRO A 90 7.74 -11.29 -4.00
CA PRO A 90 9.10 -11.77 -4.30
C PRO A 90 9.48 -11.68 -5.79
N ASP A 91 8.53 -11.98 -6.67
CA ASP A 91 8.76 -11.88 -8.11
C ASP A 91 9.02 -10.43 -8.56
N ARG A 92 8.29 -9.45 -8.01
CA ARG A 92 8.50 -8.02 -8.30
C ARG A 92 9.84 -7.54 -7.76
N LEU A 93 10.21 -7.98 -6.55
CA LEU A 93 11.52 -7.68 -5.98
C LEU A 93 12.65 -8.25 -6.85
N PHE A 94 12.50 -9.50 -7.31
CA PHE A 94 13.45 -10.15 -8.21
C PHE A 94 13.56 -9.42 -9.56
N GLU A 95 12.45 -8.88 -10.07
CA GLU A 95 12.40 -8.07 -11.29
C GLU A 95 13.01 -6.67 -11.13
N LYS A 96 12.89 -6.05 -9.96
CA LYS A 96 13.32 -4.64 -9.77
C LYS A 96 14.72 -4.50 -9.17
N ALA A 97 15.16 -5.43 -8.32
CA ALA A 97 16.42 -5.27 -7.60
C ALA A 97 17.65 -5.64 -8.46
N GLU A 98 18.56 -4.67 -8.61
CA GLU A 98 19.81 -4.79 -9.38
C GLU A 98 20.70 -5.96 -8.94
N ILE A 99 20.58 -6.35 -7.66
CA ILE A 99 21.33 -7.46 -7.07
C ILE A 99 21.09 -8.79 -7.79
N PHE A 100 19.95 -8.93 -8.47
CA PHE A 100 19.58 -10.12 -9.22
C PHE A 100 19.89 -10.03 -10.73
N ASP A 101 20.44 -8.91 -11.23
CA ASP A 101 20.68 -8.70 -12.67
C ASP A 101 21.56 -9.81 -13.26
N ARG A 102 22.63 -10.17 -12.56
CA ARG A 102 23.53 -11.24 -12.99
C ARG A 102 22.82 -12.59 -13.05
N LEU A 103 22.03 -12.92 -12.02
CA LEU A 103 21.28 -14.18 -11.97
C LEU A 103 20.20 -14.24 -13.05
N ARG A 104 19.53 -13.12 -13.35
CA ARG A 104 18.55 -13.02 -14.43
C ARG A 104 19.19 -13.21 -15.81
N SER A 105 20.31 -12.53 -16.05
CA SER A 105 21.09 -12.68 -17.29
C SER A 105 21.58 -14.12 -17.47
N LEU A 106 22.10 -14.73 -16.40
CA LEU A 106 22.55 -16.12 -16.42
C LEU A 106 21.40 -17.08 -16.74
N ARG A 107 20.25 -16.93 -16.07
CA ARG A 107 19.04 -17.72 -16.35
C ARG A 107 18.60 -17.59 -17.81
N GLN A 108 18.57 -16.38 -18.37
CA GLN A 108 18.20 -16.16 -19.77
C GLN A 108 19.17 -16.88 -20.73
N ARG A 109 20.48 -16.82 -20.46
CA ARG A 109 21.50 -17.49 -21.27
C ARG A 109 21.43 -19.01 -21.15
N LEU A 110 21.05 -19.55 -19.99
CA LEU A 110 20.78 -20.98 -19.77
C LEU A 110 19.48 -21.46 -20.43
N GLN A 111 18.55 -20.57 -20.74
CA GLN A 111 17.32 -20.93 -21.46
C GLN A 111 17.50 -20.90 -22.98
N ASN A 112 18.57 -20.30 -23.48
CA ASN A 112 18.87 -20.22 -24.90
C ASN A 112 19.90 -21.30 -25.32
N PRO A 113 19.55 -22.23 -26.22
CA PRO A 113 20.44 -23.30 -26.67
C PRO A 113 21.80 -22.83 -27.19
N SER A 114 21.86 -21.66 -27.86
CA SER A 114 23.12 -21.16 -28.43
C SER A 114 24.09 -20.61 -27.38
N THR A 115 23.58 -20.13 -26.24
CA THR A 115 24.40 -19.57 -25.15
C THR A 115 24.53 -20.52 -23.95
N PHE A 116 23.85 -21.67 -23.98
CA PHE A 116 23.78 -22.62 -22.87
C PHE A 116 25.14 -23.10 -22.38
N GLY A 117 26.00 -23.59 -23.30
CA GLY A 117 27.29 -24.17 -22.92
C GLY A 117 28.16 -23.20 -22.13
N ALA A 118 28.35 -21.99 -22.66
CA ALA A 118 29.12 -20.93 -22.00
C ALA A 118 28.51 -20.51 -20.64
N ALA A 119 27.18 -20.46 -20.53
CA ALA A 119 26.51 -20.11 -19.28
C ALA A 119 26.57 -21.24 -18.23
N ALA A 120 26.49 -22.50 -18.65
CA ALA A 120 26.60 -23.65 -17.77
C ALA A 120 28.01 -23.80 -17.19
N ASP A 121 29.04 -23.49 -17.99
CA ASP A 121 30.43 -23.49 -17.53
C ASP A 121 30.68 -22.33 -16.54
N GLU A 122 30.14 -21.14 -16.80
CA GLU A 122 30.19 -20.02 -15.84
C GLU A 122 29.56 -20.41 -14.49
N LEU A 123 28.36 -21.01 -14.49
CA LEU A 123 27.68 -21.44 -13.28
C LEU A 123 28.45 -22.49 -12.46
N ARG A 124 29.23 -23.36 -13.13
CA ARG A 124 30.07 -24.36 -12.45
C ARG A 124 31.35 -23.78 -11.86
N SER A 125 31.77 -22.62 -12.34
CA SER A 125 33.01 -21.94 -11.92
C SER A 125 32.82 -20.95 -10.78
N GLU A 126 31.57 -20.65 -10.43
CA GLU A 126 31.22 -19.96 -9.18
C GLU A 126 31.30 -20.91 -7.97
#